data_AF-A0ABD5PDL7-F1
#
_entry.id   AF-A0ABD5PDL7-F1
#
_cell.length_a   1.000
_cell.length_b   1.000
_cell.length_c   1.000
_cell.angle_alpha   90.00
_cell.angle_beta   90.00
_cell.angle_gamma   90.00
#
_symmetry.space_group_name_H-M   'P 1'
#
loop_
_entity.id
_entity.type
_entity.pdbx_description
1 polymer ?
#
loop_
_entity_poly.entity_id
_entity_poly.type
_entity_poly.pdbx_seq_one_letter_code
_entity_poly.pdbx_strand_id
1 'polypeptide(L)'
;MNVQQVLPRDAIPSVDDPSFVTDYDGRADDEVIVVDVVDAAVADDTADAADGGEVARAYPVRYLHYHEIVNDRVGDVPVAVTWCPLCGSAVVYDRRVSGEGESRILEFGVSGKLADDDLVMYDRETESEWKQSLGRCIAGPLEGHELDVLPASLTTWGRFRETHPEGVVLAPPGGASEAASDTDDPAPIDYDAAPYEAYFEMEGFGLGAHRGDDSRDWNRTDLDPKTVVLGVESGGEAIGFPLPVVEAEGGVVTATVGDVAAVVFAGDGGVHAFERPTGFEFRRGDGTDDGDVTADSDVTDGDDDQTGRFVADGTTWDGATGVGADGRQLVRLPARRLFAFAWQDDHGRDAFFGVEG
;
A
#
# COMPACT_ATOMS: atom_id res chain seq x y z
N MET A 1 -18.37 -5.76 -12.25
CA MET A 1 -17.09 -6.42 -12.53
C MET A 1 -17.02 -6.89 -13.97
N ASN A 2 -16.18 -6.22 -14.74
CA ASN A 2 -15.79 -6.56 -16.11
C ASN A 2 -14.38 -7.17 -16.07
N VAL A 3 -14.26 -8.47 -16.36
CA VAL A 3 -12.97 -9.17 -16.37
C VAL A 3 -12.50 -9.40 -17.80
N GLN A 4 -11.28 -8.98 -18.11
CA GLN A 4 -10.68 -9.08 -19.45
C GLN A 4 -9.24 -9.62 -19.39
N GLN A 5 -8.88 -10.52 -20.31
CA GLN A 5 -7.50 -10.94 -20.52
C GLN A 5 -6.79 -9.90 -21.39
N VAL A 6 -5.71 -9.33 -20.88
CA VAL A 6 -4.97 -8.23 -21.53
C VAL A 6 -3.55 -8.61 -21.92
N LEU A 7 -2.97 -9.58 -21.22
CA LEU A 7 -1.63 -10.13 -21.43
C LEU A 7 -1.65 -11.65 -21.24
N PRO A 8 -0.67 -12.41 -21.73
CA PRO A 8 -0.46 -13.79 -21.28
C PRO A 8 -0.25 -13.87 -19.75
N ARG A 9 -0.62 -15.00 -19.14
CA ARG A 9 -0.31 -15.29 -17.73
C ARG A 9 1.20 -15.23 -17.51
N ASP A 10 1.61 -14.61 -16.39
CA ASP A 10 3.00 -14.37 -15.99
C ASP A 10 3.84 -13.55 -17.00
N ALA A 11 3.21 -12.80 -17.92
CA ALA A 11 3.93 -11.84 -18.77
C ALA A 11 4.60 -10.71 -17.96
N ILE A 12 4.03 -10.41 -16.80
CA ILE A 12 4.64 -9.62 -15.73
C ILE A 12 4.98 -10.63 -14.61
N PRO A 13 6.27 -10.88 -14.32
CA PRO A 13 6.65 -11.93 -13.38
C PRO A 13 6.54 -11.48 -11.92
N SER A 14 5.87 -12.27 -11.07
CA SER A 14 5.95 -12.08 -9.62
C SER A 14 7.35 -12.35 -9.09
N VAL A 15 7.67 -11.82 -7.90
CA VAL A 15 8.89 -12.14 -7.16
C VAL A 15 8.54 -13.18 -6.10
N ASP A 16 9.00 -14.41 -6.29
CA ASP A 16 8.62 -15.54 -5.41
C ASP A 16 9.71 -15.91 -4.38
N ASP A 17 10.97 -15.56 -4.68
CA ASP A 17 12.14 -15.74 -3.80
C ASP A 17 12.86 -14.38 -3.60
N PRO A 18 12.26 -13.42 -2.86
CA PRO A 18 12.84 -12.09 -2.69
C PRO A 18 14.16 -12.16 -1.92
N SER A 19 15.09 -11.27 -2.28
CA SER A 19 16.33 -11.04 -1.52
C SER A 19 16.40 -9.59 -1.08
N PHE A 20 17.08 -9.32 0.03
CA PHE A 20 17.06 -8.01 0.68
C PHE A 20 18.48 -7.47 0.90
N VAL A 21 18.60 -6.15 0.80
CA VAL A 21 19.84 -5.39 1.05
C VAL A 21 19.54 -4.20 1.98
N THR A 22 20.57 -3.64 2.60
CA THR A 22 20.46 -2.42 3.42
C THR A 22 20.64 -1.14 2.60
N ASP A 23 21.46 -1.22 1.54
CA ASP A 23 21.76 -0.09 0.66
C ASP A 23 20.90 -0.18 -0.61
N TYR A 24 20.01 0.80 -0.78
CA TYR A 24 19.20 1.01 -1.98
C TYR A 24 19.92 1.94 -2.96
N ASP A 25 19.91 1.62 -4.24
CA ASP A 25 20.55 2.41 -5.31
C ASP A 25 19.63 3.47 -5.93
N GLY A 26 18.37 3.55 -5.52
CA GLY A 26 17.43 4.59 -5.94
C GLY A 26 17.49 5.87 -5.12
N ARG A 27 16.49 6.73 -5.30
CA ARG A 27 16.47 8.09 -4.72
C ARG A 27 15.78 8.11 -3.36
N ALA A 28 16.03 9.17 -2.58
CA ALA A 28 15.39 9.34 -1.27
C ALA A 28 13.88 9.59 -1.37
N ASP A 29 13.41 10.12 -2.49
CA ASP A 29 12.00 10.38 -2.81
C ASP A 29 11.30 9.19 -3.48
N ASP A 30 12.00 8.09 -3.78
CA ASP A 30 11.37 6.89 -4.33
C ASP A 30 10.31 6.34 -3.36
N GLU A 31 9.11 6.04 -3.87
CA GLU A 31 8.05 5.43 -3.09
C GLU A 31 8.37 3.95 -2.78
N VAL A 32 8.16 3.57 -1.52
CA VAL A 32 8.34 2.21 -1.00
C VAL A 32 7.09 1.79 -0.22
N ILE A 33 6.60 0.58 -0.48
CA ILE A 33 5.66 -0.08 0.42
C ILE A 33 6.48 -0.59 1.60
N VAL A 34 6.02 -0.36 2.83
CA VAL A 34 6.68 -0.78 4.06
C VAL A 34 5.78 -1.76 4.80
N VAL A 35 6.36 -2.90 5.14
CA VAL A 35 5.77 -3.91 6.02
C VAL A 35 6.61 -3.96 7.29
N ASP A 36 6.02 -3.47 8.39
CA ASP A 36 6.62 -3.57 9.72
C ASP A 36 6.59 -5.02 10.22
N VAL A 37 7.38 -5.33 11.26
CA VAL A 37 7.31 -6.64 11.90
C VAL A 37 5.93 -6.80 12.53
N VAL A 38 5.10 -7.61 11.89
CA VAL A 38 3.78 -7.97 12.42
C VAL A 38 3.96 -9.02 13.49
N ASP A 39 3.70 -8.67 14.75
CA ASP A 39 3.53 -9.64 15.83
C ASP A 39 2.31 -10.51 15.48
N ALA A 40 2.55 -11.73 15.00
CA ALA A 40 1.49 -12.70 14.88
C ALA A 40 1.00 -13.07 16.30
N ALA A 41 -0.17 -12.58 16.68
CA ALA A 41 -0.91 -13.16 17.78
C ALA A 41 -1.33 -14.59 17.39
N VAL A 42 -0.45 -15.55 17.70
CA VAL A 42 -0.66 -17.01 17.73
C VAL A 42 -0.79 -17.72 16.37
N ALA A 43 0.21 -18.52 16.00
CA ALA A 43 0.00 -19.87 15.46
C ALA A 43 1.22 -20.76 15.73
N ASP A 44 0.92 -22.00 16.10
CA ASP A 44 1.78 -23.07 16.58
C ASP A 44 2.92 -23.44 15.60
N ASP A 45 4.09 -23.63 16.20
CA ASP A 45 5.26 -24.44 15.79
C ASP A 45 5.24 -24.98 14.34
N THR A 46 5.99 -24.33 13.42
CA THR A 46 6.88 -24.92 12.40
C THR A 46 7.13 -23.98 11.20
N ALA A 47 8.34 -23.44 11.09
CA ALA A 47 9.14 -23.41 9.85
C ALA A 47 10.46 -22.68 10.08
N ASP A 48 11.54 -23.22 9.51
CA ASP A 48 12.89 -22.68 9.55
C ASP A 48 12.94 -21.20 9.10
N ALA A 49 13.45 -20.34 9.99
CA ALA A 49 13.81 -18.97 9.68
C ALA A 49 14.97 -18.98 8.65
N ALA A 50 14.64 -18.94 7.37
CA ALA A 50 15.60 -18.63 6.31
C ALA A 50 15.87 -17.12 6.33
N ASP A 51 17.14 -16.77 6.60
CA ASP A 51 17.82 -15.47 6.53
C ASP A 51 16.97 -14.19 6.49
N GLY A 52 16.99 -13.42 7.60
CA GLY A 52 16.54 -12.00 7.64
C GLY A 52 15.41 -11.68 8.62
N GLY A 53 15.46 -12.23 9.84
CA GLY A 53 14.44 -12.09 10.88
C GLY A 53 14.09 -10.66 11.29
N GLU A 54 12.89 -10.52 11.86
CA GLU A 54 12.41 -9.41 12.73
C GLU A 54 12.83 -7.98 12.36
N VAL A 55 12.88 -7.61 11.09
CA VAL A 55 13.09 -6.22 10.65
C VAL A 55 12.02 -5.78 9.67
N ALA A 56 11.71 -4.48 9.66
CA ALA A 56 10.82 -3.88 8.68
C ALA A 56 11.40 -4.02 7.27
N ARG A 57 10.53 -4.27 6.30
CA ARG A 57 10.91 -4.46 4.89
C ARG A 57 10.29 -3.40 4.00
N ALA A 58 11.11 -2.82 3.14
CA ALA A 58 10.71 -1.87 2.11
C ALA A 58 10.70 -2.53 0.72
N TYR A 59 9.66 -2.26 -0.06
CA TYR A 59 9.47 -2.77 -1.42
C TYR A 59 9.30 -1.58 -2.36
N PRO A 60 10.33 -1.21 -3.14
CA PRO A 60 10.27 -0.05 -4.04
C PRO A 60 9.18 -0.20 -5.09
N VAL A 61 8.29 0.79 -5.18
CA VAL A 61 7.24 0.86 -6.22
C VAL A 61 7.87 0.83 -7.61
N ARG A 62 9.05 1.44 -7.74
CA ARG A 62 9.92 1.35 -8.93
C ARG A 62 10.16 -0.08 -9.42
N TYR A 63 10.32 -1.05 -8.51
CA TYR A 63 10.46 -2.45 -8.87
C TYR A 63 9.09 -3.09 -9.11
N LEU A 64 8.11 -2.74 -8.29
CA LEU A 64 6.75 -3.28 -8.39
C LEU A 64 6.03 -2.88 -9.67
N HIS A 65 6.42 -1.81 -10.36
CA HIS A 65 5.95 -1.52 -11.71
C HIS A 65 6.22 -2.65 -12.73
N TYR A 66 7.22 -3.49 -12.47
CA TYR A 66 7.62 -4.58 -13.36
C TYR A 66 7.24 -5.97 -12.85
N HIS A 67 6.84 -6.08 -11.59
CA HIS A 67 6.61 -7.35 -10.92
C HIS A 67 5.20 -7.50 -10.34
N GLU A 68 4.59 -6.38 -9.93
CA GLU A 68 3.26 -6.23 -9.33
C GLU A 68 2.99 -7.02 -8.04
N ILE A 69 3.67 -8.14 -7.80
CA ILE A 69 3.47 -9.05 -6.68
C ILE A 69 4.83 -9.52 -6.17
N VAL A 70 5.03 -9.43 -4.86
CA VAL A 70 6.13 -10.08 -4.14
C VAL A 70 5.52 -11.05 -3.13
N ASN A 71 5.78 -12.34 -3.30
CA ASN A 71 5.48 -13.36 -2.30
C ASN A 71 6.65 -13.41 -1.31
N ASP A 72 6.42 -12.92 -0.09
CA ASP A 72 7.45 -12.83 0.93
C ASP A 72 6.98 -13.45 2.25
N ARG A 73 7.87 -13.43 3.25
CA ARG A 73 7.61 -13.78 4.64
C ARG A 73 8.30 -12.76 5.54
N VAL A 74 7.51 -11.94 6.25
CA VAL A 74 8.02 -10.98 7.25
C VAL A 74 7.79 -11.57 8.63
N GLY A 75 8.87 -11.89 9.35
CA GLY A 75 8.78 -12.73 10.55
C GLY A 75 8.16 -14.09 10.21
N ASP A 76 7.09 -14.47 10.92
CA ASP A 76 6.35 -15.72 10.67
C ASP A 76 5.13 -15.54 9.76
N VAL A 77 4.86 -14.33 9.26
CA VAL A 77 3.69 -14.03 8.46
C VAL A 77 4.04 -14.15 6.97
N PRO A 78 3.44 -15.09 6.22
CA PRO A 78 3.58 -15.12 4.76
C PRO A 78 2.76 -13.99 4.16
N VAL A 79 3.42 -13.05 3.47
CA VAL A 79 2.77 -11.86 2.92
C VAL A 79 2.78 -11.86 1.41
N ALA A 80 1.76 -11.27 0.79
CA ALA A 80 1.78 -10.84 -0.61
C ALA A 80 1.80 -9.32 -0.62
N VAL A 81 2.90 -8.72 -1.05
CA VAL A 81 3.01 -7.27 -1.27
C VAL A 81 2.63 -7.00 -2.72
N THR A 82 1.58 -6.21 -2.94
CA THR A 82 0.96 -6.08 -4.25
C THR A 82 0.83 -4.62 -4.68
N TRP A 83 1.05 -4.38 -5.97
CA TRP A 83 0.95 -3.09 -6.63
C TRP A 83 0.23 -3.24 -7.97
N CYS A 84 -0.89 -2.54 -8.15
CA CYS A 84 -1.44 -2.33 -9.50
C CYS A 84 -1.13 -0.90 -9.95
N PRO A 85 -0.32 -0.71 -11.00
CA PRO A 85 0.04 0.62 -11.48
C PRO A 85 -1.15 1.39 -12.07
N LEU A 86 -2.12 0.70 -12.69
CA LEU A 86 -3.31 1.32 -13.26
C LEU A 86 -4.23 1.89 -12.16
N CYS A 87 -4.39 1.16 -11.06
CA CYS A 87 -5.21 1.58 -9.92
C CYS A 87 -4.43 2.40 -8.89
N GLY A 88 -3.11 2.53 -9.04
CA GLY A 88 -2.23 3.08 -8.02
C GLY A 88 -2.40 2.35 -6.68
N SER A 89 -2.76 1.07 -6.70
CA SER A 89 -3.16 0.35 -5.49
C SER A 89 -1.96 -0.35 -4.85
N ALA A 90 -1.62 0.01 -3.62
CA ALA A 90 -0.68 -0.70 -2.76
C ALA A 90 -1.46 -1.42 -1.66
N VAL A 91 -1.41 -2.76 -1.65
CA VAL A 91 -2.08 -3.60 -0.65
C VAL A 91 -1.18 -4.75 -0.25
N VAL A 92 -1.13 -5.03 1.06
CA VAL A 92 -0.39 -6.17 1.61
C VAL A 92 -1.37 -7.15 2.22
N TYR A 93 -1.26 -8.41 1.83
CA TYR A 93 -2.17 -9.47 2.29
C TYR A 93 -1.42 -10.52 3.11
N ASP A 94 -2.12 -11.11 4.08
CA ASP A 94 -1.75 -12.43 4.59
C ASP A 94 -2.09 -13.48 3.53
N ARG A 95 -1.12 -14.32 3.18
CA ARG A 95 -1.31 -15.37 2.17
C ARG A 95 -1.99 -16.62 2.72
N ARG A 96 -2.30 -16.67 4.02
CA ARG A 96 -3.03 -17.79 4.63
C ARG A 96 -4.51 -17.65 4.35
N VAL A 97 -5.06 -18.63 3.65
CA VAL A 97 -6.52 -18.77 3.49
C VAL A 97 -6.97 -20.00 4.26
N SER A 98 -7.99 -19.80 5.10
CA SER A 98 -8.65 -20.89 5.83
C SER A 98 -10.01 -21.18 5.21
N GLY A 99 -10.25 -22.44 4.87
CA GLY A 99 -11.49 -22.88 4.24
C GLY A 99 -11.67 -24.39 4.39
N GLU A 100 -12.92 -24.84 4.59
CA GLU A 100 -13.29 -26.27 4.66
C GLU A 100 -12.51 -27.12 5.70
N GLY A 101 -11.95 -26.49 6.73
CA GLY A 101 -11.16 -27.17 7.76
C GLY A 101 -9.68 -27.34 7.42
N GLU A 102 -9.23 -26.75 6.32
CA GLU A 102 -7.82 -26.67 5.92
C GLU A 102 -7.34 -25.21 5.97
N SER A 103 -6.08 -25.02 6.35
CA SER A 103 -5.37 -23.75 6.19
C SER A 103 -4.25 -23.98 5.20
N ARG A 104 -4.09 -23.08 4.22
CA ARG A 104 -3.03 -23.14 3.21
C ARG A 104 -2.42 -21.77 3.00
N ILE A 105 -1.12 -21.76 2.72
CA ILE A 105 -0.40 -20.57 2.28
C ILE A 105 -0.47 -20.55 0.75
N LEU A 106 -0.97 -19.46 0.19
CA LEU A 106 -1.07 -19.27 -1.25
C LEU A 106 0.18 -18.59 -1.80
N GLU A 107 0.56 -18.91 -3.03
CA GLU A 107 1.61 -18.20 -3.77
C GLU A 107 1.01 -17.55 -5.02
N PHE A 108 1.04 -16.21 -5.05
CA PHE A 108 0.31 -15.43 -6.04
C PHE A 108 1.15 -15.09 -7.27
N GLY A 109 0.58 -15.17 -8.46
CA GLY A 109 1.18 -14.72 -9.71
C GLY A 109 0.26 -13.77 -10.46
N VAL A 110 0.77 -13.15 -11.53
CA VAL A 110 0.00 -12.21 -12.36
C VAL A 110 -0.77 -12.98 -13.43
N SER A 111 -2.10 -12.91 -13.41
CA SER A 111 -2.94 -13.68 -14.35
C SER A 111 -2.90 -13.15 -15.78
N GLY A 112 -2.44 -11.91 -15.97
CA GLY A 112 -2.58 -11.16 -17.22
C GLY A 112 -4.00 -10.68 -17.50
N LYS A 113 -4.90 -10.75 -16.50
CA LYS A 113 -6.26 -10.22 -16.56
C LYS A 113 -6.41 -8.96 -15.72
N LEU A 114 -7.41 -8.15 -16.07
CA LEU A 114 -7.90 -7.04 -15.26
C LEU A 114 -9.38 -7.21 -14.93
N ALA A 115 -9.78 -6.81 -13.74
CA ALA A 115 -11.17 -6.72 -13.27
C ALA A 115 -11.52 -5.26 -12.95
N ASP A 116 -12.27 -4.61 -13.84
CA ASP A 116 -12.52 -3.16 -13.75
C ASP A 116 -11.21 -2.33 -13.70
N ASP A 117 -10.26 -2.65 -14.59
CA ASP A 117 -8.89 -2.09 -14.68
C ASP A 117 -7.93 -2.48 -13.56
N ASP A 118 -8.41 -3.16 -12.51
CA ASP A 118 -7.59 -3.65 -11.41
C ASP A 118 -6.91 -4.99 -11.73
N LEU A 119 -5.69 -5.18 -11.23
CA LEU A 119 -4.91 -6.40 -11.39
C LEU A 119 -5.70 -7.62 -10.87
N VAL A 120 -5.78 -8.67 -11.69
CA VAL A 120 -6.23 -9.99 -11.23
C VAL A 120 -5.00 -10.85 -10.94
N MET A 121 -4.84 -11.22 -9.68
CA MET A 121 -3.86 -12.22 -9.24
C MET A 121 -4.42 -13.63 -9.45
N TYR A 122 -3.57 -14.64 -9.53
CA TYR A 122 -3.98 -16.03 -9.38
C TYR A 122 -3.15 -16.71 -8.30
N ASP A 123 -3.72 -17.68 -7.58
CA ASP A 123 -2.94 -18.54 -6.69
C ASP A 123 -2.49 -19.83 -7.39
N ARG A 124 -1.25 -20.27 -7.15
CA ARG A 124 -0.68 -21.47 -7.79
C ARG A 124 -1.28 -22.77 -7.27
N GLU A 125 -1.84 -22.76 -6.07
CA GLU A 125 -2.32 -23.94 -5.36
C GLU A 125 -3.64 -24.46 -5.92
N THR A 126 -4.54 -23.54 -6.32
CA THR A 126 -5.89 -23.86 -6.76
C THR A 126 -6.25 -23.26 -8.11
N GLU A 127 -5.38 -22.41 -8.66
CA GLU A 127 -5.64 -21.62 -9.87
C GLU A 127 -6.88 -20.72 -9.75
N SER A 128 -7.21 -20.29 -8.51
CA SER A 128 -8.27 -19.31 -8.33
C SER A 128 -7.76 -17.91 -8.63
N GLU A 129 -8.66 -17.03 -9.03
CA GLU A 129 -8.38 -15.68 -9.48
C GLU A 129 -8.92 -14.67 -8.46
N TRP A 130 -8.11 -13.66 -8.14
CA TRP A 130 -8.34 -12.75 -7.02
C TRP A 130 -8.20 -11.30 -7.51
N LYS A 131 -9.20 -10.45 -7.24
CA LYS A 131 -9.10 -9.01 -7.55
C LYS A 131 -8.14 -8.36 -6.55
N GLN A 132 -7.05 -7.75 -7.02
CA GLN A 132 -5.97 -7.23 -6.19
C GLN A 132 -6.42 -6.12 -5.26
N SER A 133 -7.32 -5.23 -5.68
CA SER A 133 -7.77 -4.11 -4.86
C SER A 133 -8.71 -4.55 -3.73
N LEU A 134 -9.44 -5.66 -3.89
CA LEU A 134 -10.35 -6.22 -2.88
C LEU A 134 -9.73 -7.33 -2.03
N GLY A 135 -8.81 -8.11 -2.59
CA GLY A 135 -8.32 -9.34 -1.97
C GLY A 135 -9.36 -10.47 -1.98
N ARG A 136 -10.41 -10.32 -2.79
CA ARG A 136 -11.49 -11.32 -2.91
C ARG A 136 -11.24 -12.23 -4.10
N CYS A 137 -11.44 -13.53 -3.89
CA CYS A 137 -11.47 -14.50 -4.97
C CYS A 137 -12.74 -14.34 -5.80
N ILE A 138 -12.57 -14.06 -7.09
CA ILE A 138 -13.63 -13.74 -8.04
C ILE A 138 -13.95 -14.90 -9.00
N ALA A 139 -13.06 -15.90 -9.11
CA ALA A 139 -13.29 -17.09 -9.90
C ALA A 139 -12.41 -18.26 -9.43
N GLY A 140 -12.89 -19.49 -9.56
CA GLY A 140 -12.11 -20.70 -9.26
C GLY A 140 -12.53 -21.39 -7.95
N PRO A 141 -11.80 -22.42 -7.51
CA PRO A 141 -12.16 -23.21 -6.33
C PRO A 141 -12.35 -22.42 -5.04
N LEU A 142 -11.68 -21.28 -4.89
CA LEU A 142 -11.76 -20.42 -3.71
C LEU A 142 -12.75 -19.26 -3.86
N GLU A 143 -13.59 -19.24 -4.91
CA GLU A 143 -14.51 -18.14 -5.18
C GLU A 143 -15.32 -17.72 -3.94
N GLY A 144 -15.31 -16.41 -3.65
CA GLY A 144 -15.96 -15.84 -2.49
C GLY A 144 -15.13 -15.80 -1.20
N HIS A 145 -13.96 -16.44 -1.15
CA HIS A 145 -13.00 -16.23 -0.07
C HIS A 145 -12.33 -14.85 -0.19
N GLU A 146 -11.87 -14.32 0.93
CA GLU A 146 -11.21 -13.03 1.04
C GLU A 146 -9.88 -13.20 1.78
N LEU A 147 -8.88 -12.41 1.39
CA LEU A 147 -7.58 -12.32 2.05
C LEU A 147 -7.63 -11.26 3.15
N ASP A 148 -6.96 -11.54 4.26
CA ASP A 148 -6.79 -10.55 5.32
C ASP A 148 -5.79 -9.48 4.87
N VAL A 149 -6.23 -8.22 4.86
CA VAL A 149 -5.33 -7.07 4.63
C VAL A 149 -4.48 -6.88 5.88
N LEU A 150 -3.17 -6.69 5.68
CA LEU A 150 -2.23 -6.42 6.76
C LEU A 150 -1.95 -4.92 6.88
N PRO A 151 -1.65 -4.41 8.10
CA PRO A 151 -1.14 -3.07 8.27
C PRO A 151 0.16 -2.89 7.49
N ALA A 152 0.16 -1.94 6.56
CA ALA A 152 1.31 -1.55 5.78
C ALA A 152 1.24 -0.04 5.50
N SER A 153 2.34 0.53 5.04
CA SER A 153 2.38 1.94 4.66
C SER A 153 3.03 2.14 3.30
N LEU A 154 2.65 3.21 2.60
CA LEU A 154 3.37 3.68 1.42
C LEU A 154 4.02 5.01 1.80
N THR A 155 5.34 5.09 1.69
CA THR A 155 6.13 6.26 2.08
C THR A 155 7.35 6.41 1.17
N THR A 156 8.23 7.37 1.43
CA THR A 156 9.47 7.53 0.66
C THR A 156 10.61 6.71 1.25
N TRP A 157 11.59 6.34 0.43
CA TRP A 157 12.78 5.62 0.88
C TRP A 157 13.56 6.38 1.97
N GLY A 158 13.71 7.71 1.81
CA GLY A 158 14.34 8.56 2.80
C GLY A 158 13.64 8.45 4.15
N ARG A 159 12.32 8.54 4.14
CA ARG A 159 11.50 8.42 5.34
C ARG A 159 11.58 7.03 5.98
N PHE A 160 11.60 5.97 5.17
CA PHE A 160 11.80 4.62 5.66
C PHE A 160 13.14 4.48 6.38
N ARG A 161 14.25 4.97 5.80
CA ARG A 161 15.58 4.89 6.44
C ARG A 161 15.67 5.67 7.76
N GLU A 162 15.00 6.80 7.86
CA GLU A 162 14.94 7.58 9.10
C GLU A 162 14.20 6.83 10.21
N THR A 163 13.10 6.16 9.85
CA THR A 163 12.16 5.55 10.80
C THR A 163 12.49 4.08 11.11
N HIS A 164 13.21 3.41 10.21
CA HIS A 164 13.60 2.00 10.28
C HIS A 164 15.10 1.85 9.94
N PRO A 165 16.01 2.32 10.81
CA PRO A 165 17.45 2.30 10.54
C PRO A 165 18.05 0.88 10.41
N GLU A 166 17.37 -0.13 10.95
CA GLU A 166 17.72 -1.55 10.80
C GLU A 166 16.93 -2.25 9.69
N GLY A 167 16.00 -1.53 9.06
CA GLY A 167 15.15 -2.05 8.00
C GLY A 167 15.94 -2.38 6.74
N VAL A 168 15.38 -3.29 5.95
CA VAL A 168 15.97 -3.75 4.68
C VAL A 168 15.05 -3.42 3.51
N VAL A 169 15.63 -3.30 2.33
CA VAL A 169 14.91 -3.04 1.08
C VAL A 169 15.05 -4.24 0.14
N LEU A 170 14.00 -4.53 -0.62
CA LEU A 170 14.04 -5.54 -1.69
C LEU A 170 15.21 -5.20 -2.63
N ALA A 171 16.07 -6.18 -2.91
CA ALA A 171 17.11 -6.06 -3.93
C ALA A 171 16.47 -6.20 -5.33
N PRO A 172 17.05 -5.58 -6.39
CA PRO A 172 16.50 -5.66 -7.74
C PRO A 172 16.26 -7.12 -8.17
N PRO A 173 15.00 -7.56 -8.39
CA PRO A 173 14.72 -8.95 -8.74
C PRO A 173 15.31 -9.37 -10.11
N GLY A 174 15.41 -8.41 -11.03
CA GLY A 174 15.85 -8.63 -12.40
C GLY A 174 14.83 -9.41 -13.23
N GLY A 175 15.27 -9.92 -14.38
CA GLY A 175 14.43 -10.70 -15.29
C GLY A 175 13.91 -9.88 -16.48
N ALA A 176 12.80 -10.35 -17.04
CA ALA A 176 12.13 -9.72 -18.16
C ALA A 176 10.64 -9.57 -17.84
N SER A 177 10.05 -8.45 -18.24
CA SER A 177 8.64 -8.13 -17.99
C SER A 177 8.03 -7.50 -19.23
N GLU A 178 6.75 -7.75 -19.48
CA GLU A 178 6.02 -7.05 -20.54
C GLU A 178 5.94 -5.54 -20.24
N ALA A 179 5.88 -5.14 -18.96
CA ALA A 179 5.95 -3.72 -18.57
C ALA A 179 7.26 -3.02 -18.97
N ALA A 180 8.30 -3.76 -19.38
CA ALA A 180 9.55 -3.22 -19.91
C ALA A 180 9.59 -3.15 -21.45
N SER A 181 8.49 -3.44 -22.13
CA SER A 181 8.40 -3.64 -23.57
C SER A 181 7.43 -2.67 -24.23
N ASP A 182 7.69 -2.35 -25.50
CA ASP A 182 6.73 -1.64 -26.38
C ASP A 182 5.81 -2.62 -27.13
N THR A 183 5.90 -3.92 -26.82
CA THR A 183 5.15 -5.02 -27.45
C THR A 183 4.67 -6.01 -26.40
N ASP A 184 3.69 -6.87 -26.73
CA ASP A 184 3.15 -7.91 -25.84
C ASP A 184 4.15 -9.06 -25.49
N ASP A 185 5.45 -8.87 -25.75
CA ASP A 185 6.53 -9.80 -25.48
C ASP A 185 7.43 -9.24 -24.36
N PRO A 186 7.74 -10.02 -23.30
CA PRO A 186 8.60 -9.55 -22.21
C PRO A 186 9.99 -9.11 -22.68
N ALA A 187 10.46 -7.97 -22.17
CA ALA A 187 11.79 -7.42 -22.43
C ALA A 187 12.62 -7.33 -21.14
N PRO A 188 13.97 -7.34 -21.21
CA PRO A 188 14.81 -7.16 -20.03
C PRO A 188 14.45 -5.90 -19.25
N ILE A 189 14.32 -6.01 -17.93
CA ILE A 189 13.91 -4.89 -17.09
C ILE A 189 15.07 -3.91 -16.91
N ASP A 190 14.80 -2.64 -17.18
CA ASP A 190 15.62 -1.50 -16.77
C ASP A 190 14.85 -0.75 -15.69
N TYR A 191 15.22 -0.93 -14.42
CA TYR A 191 14.50 -0.26 -13.34
C TYR A 191 14.66 1.26 -13.39
N ASP A 192 15.68 1.84 -14.05
CA ASP A 192 15.81 3.31 -14.17
C ASP A 192 14.74 3.92 -15.10
N ALA A 193 14.03 3.10 -15.87
CA ALA A 193 12.88 3.52 -16.65
C ALA A 193 11.61 3.65 -15.79
N ALA A 194 10.66 4.46 -16.27
CA ALA A 194 9.40 4.74 -15.58
C ALA A 194 8.21 4.45 -16.52
N PRO A 195 7.81 3.17 -16.69
CA PRO A 195 6.90 2.74 -17.76
C PRO A 195 5.48 3.28 -17.60
N TYR A 196 5.13 3.73 -16.39
CA TYR A 196 3.83 4.31 -16.09
C TYR A 196 3.86 5.83 -15.87
N GLU A 197 5.01 6.51 -15.94
CA GLU A 197 5.12 7.96 -15.62
C GLU A 197 4.08 8.79 -16.39
N ALA A 198 4.02 8.62 -17.71
CA ALA A 198 3.04 9.31 -18.55
C ALA A 198 1.58 8.99 -18.17
N TYR A 199 1.31 7.76 -17.73
CA TYR A 199 -0.01 7.37 -17.23
C TYR A 199 -0.34 8.03 -15.89
N PHE A 200 0.63 8.17 -14.98
CA PHE A 200 0.40 8.85 -13.70
C PHE A 200 0.12 10.34 -13.90
N GLU A 201 0.74 10.99 -14.89
CA GLU A 201 0.59 12.42 -15.16
C GLU A 201 -0.67 12.81 -15.97
N MET A 202 -1.24 11.90 -16.78
CA MET A 202 -2.40 12.23 -17.64
C MET A 202 -3.73 12.36 -16.86
N GLU A 203 -4.75 12.98 -17.43
CA GLU A 203 -6.08 13.08 -16.77
C GLU A 203 -6.88 11.76 -16.81
N GLY A 204 -6.72 10.97 -17.89
CA GLY A 204 -7.43 9.71 -18.08
C GLY A 204 -7.02 8.61 -17.09
N PHE A 205 -7.85 7.58 -16.95
CA PHE A 205 -7.60 6.47 -16.04
C PHE A 205 -7.95 5.10 -16.67
N GLY A 206 -7.42 4.04 -16.07
CA GLY A 206 -7.60 2.66 -16.52
C GLY A 206 -6.76 2.30 -17.74
N LEU A 207 -6.94 1.06 -18.22
CA LEU A 207 -6.11 0.50 -19.30
C LEU A 207 -6.26 1.27 -20.61
N GLY A 208 -7.48 1.73 -20.93
CA GLY A 208 -7.75 2.50 -22.14
C GLY A 208 -6.88 3.75 -22.21
N ALA A 209 -6.90 4.56 -21.15
CA ALA A 209 -6.05 5.74 -21.04
C ALA A 209 -4.55 5.41 -21.16
N HIS A 210 -4.09 4.36 -20.46
CA HIS A 210 -2.69 3.93 -20.52
C HIS A 210 -2.25 3.53 -21.94
N ARG A 211 -3.11 2.86 -22.71
CA ARG A 211 -2.83 2.46 -24.10
C ARG A 211 -3.07 3.57 -25.13
N GLY A 212 -3.48 4.76 -24.71
CA GLY A 212 -3.82 5.88 -25.60
C GLY A 212 -5.17 5.73 -26.31
N ASP A 213 -6.01 4.81 -25.83
CA ASP A 213 -7.41 4.63 -26.22
C ASP A 213 -8.35 5.47 -25.33
N ASP A 214 -9.65 5.39 -25.56
CA ASP A 214 -10.66 6.09 -24.76
C ASP A 214 -10.68 5.60 -23.29
N SER A 215 -10.63 6.54 -22.35
CA SER A 215 -10.84 6.28 -20.92
C SER A 215 -12.32 6.00 -20.62
N ARG A 216 -12.58 5.30 -19.52
CA ARG A 216 -13.95 5.19 -18.94
C ARG A 216 -14.47 6.58 -18.55
N ASP A 217 -15.78 6.73 -18.55
CA ASP A 217 -16.44 7.95 -18.09
C ASP A 217 -16.36 8.08 -16.56
N TRP A 218 -15.83 9.22 -16.09
CA TRP A 218 -15.85 9.59 -14.67
C TRP A 218 -16.98 10.57 -14.40
N ASN A 219 -18.12 10.06 -13.94
CA ASN A 219 -19.36 10.86 -13.81
C ASN A 219 -19.50 11.53 -12.44
N ARG A 220 -18.46 12.25 -11.99
CA ARG A 220 -18.47 13.10 -10.79
C ARG A 220 -17.43 14.22 -10.91
N THR A 221 -17.61 15.30 -10.15
CA THR A 221 -16.83 16.56 -10.29
C THR A 221 -16.19 17.05 -9.00
N ASP A 222 -16.50 16.38 -7.92
CA ASP A 222 -16.07 16.57 -6.54
C ASP A 222 -14.75 15.86 -6.23
N LEU A 223 -14.32 14.93 -7.08
CA LEU A 223 -13.10 14.15 -6.92
C LEU A 223 -12.54 13.78 -8.29
N ASP A 224 -11.22 13.84 -8.51
CA ASP A 224 -10.58 13.33 -9.72
C ASP A 224 -10.45 11.79 -9.66
N PRO A 225 -10.53 11.06 -10.80
CA PRO A 225 -10.53 9.59 -10.80
C PRO A 225 -9.26 8.99 -10.19
N LYS A 226 -8.11 9.64 -10.42
CA LYS A 226 -6.81 9.25 -9.86
C LYS A 226 -6.46 9.98 -8.56
N THR A 227 -7.43 10.54 -7.85
CA THR A 227 -7.18 11.05 -6.50
C THR A 227 -6.71 9.90 -5.62
N VAL A 228 -5.60 10.10 -4.89
CA VAL A 228 -5.12 9.13 -3.91
C VAL A 228 -6.10 9.05 -2.75
N VAL A 229 -6.48 7.83 -2.41
CA VAL A 229 -7.42 7.48 -1.34
C VAL A 229 -6.75 6.46 -0.44
N LEU A 230 -6.85 6.68 0.87
CA LEU A 230 -6.59 5.62 1.85
C LEU A 230 -7.92 4.97 2.23
N GLY A 231 -8.12 3.72 1.86
CA GLY A 231 -9.30 2.93 2.20
C GLY A 231 -9.12 2.22 3.54
N VAL A 232 -10.12 2.32 4.41
CA VAL A 232 -10.21 1.53 5.66
C VAL A 232 -11.52 0.75 5.64
N GLU A 233 -11.45 -0.52 6.02
CA GLU A 233 -12.60 -1.43 6.09
C GLU A 233 -12.65 -2.07 7.48
N SER A 234 -13.85 -2.12 8.08
CA SER A 234 -14.08 -2.89 9.31
C SER A 234 -15.56 -3.20 9.47
N GLY A 235 -15.89 -4.37 10.01
CA GLY A 235 -17.27 -4.74 10.33
C GLY A 235 -18.24 -4.74 9.13
N GLY A 236 -17.74 -4.89 7.90
CA GLY A 236 -18.54 -4.80 6.67
C GLY A 236 -18.85 -3.37 6.20
N GLU A 237 -18.27 -2.37 6.84
CA GLU A 237 -18.29 -0.97 6.41
C GLU A 237 -16.93 -0.60 5.80
N ALA A 238 -16.95 0.33 4.84
CA ALA A 238 -15.77 0.80 4.13
C ALA A 238 -15.83 2.33 3.98
N ILE A 239 -14.74 3.02 4.31
CA ILE A 239 -14.59 4.46 4.08
C ILE A 239 -13.24 4.72 3.43
N GLY A 240 -13.27 5.38 2.27
CA GLY A 240 -12.10 5.92 1.60
C GLY A 240 -11.86 7.36 2.05
N PHE A 241 -10.62 7.69 2.42
CA PHE A 241 -10.19 9.02 2.82
C PHE A 241 -9.37 9.64 1.68
N PRO A 242 -9.96 10.51 0.84
CA PRO A 242 -9.20 11.20 -0.20
C PRO A 242 -8.13 12.09 0.42
N LEU A 243 -6.89 11.96 -0.04
CA LEU A 243 -5.76 12.74 0.48
C LEU A 243 -6.04 14.26 0.49
N PRO A 244 -6.53 14.89 -0.60
CA PRO A 244 -6.82 16.33 -0.61
C PRO A 244 -7.87 16.76 0.42
N VAL A 245 -8.82 15.88 0.76
CA VAL A 245 -9.84 16.15 1.79
C VAL A 245 -9.22 16.12 3.18
N VAL A 246 -8.35 15.14 3.46
CA VAL A 246 -7.63 15.07 4.75
C VAL A 246 -6.70 16.27 4.91
N GLU A 247 -5.98 16.66 3.85
CA GLU A 247 -5.12 17.85 3.85
C GLU A 247 -5.89 19.14 4.10
N ALA A 248 -7.07 19.29 3.47
CA ALA A 248 -7.94 20.45 3.65
C ALA A 248 -8.45 20.61 5.10
N GLU A 249 -8.62 19.49 5.82
CA GLU A 249 -8.97 19.46 7.25
C GLU A 249 -7.73 19.64 8.17
N GLY A 250 -6.62 20.14 7.63
CA GLY A 250 -5.41 20.40 8.39
C GLY A 250 -4.50 19.17 8.54
N GLY A 251 -4.68 18.16 7.69
CA GLY A 251 -3.85 16.95 7.65
C GLY A 251 -4.27 15.88 8.66
N VAL A 252 -5.39 16.05 9.37
CA VAL A 252 -5.90 15.03 10.29
C VAL A 252 -7.43 14.99 10.29
N VAL A 253 -7.99 13.79 10.14
CA VAL A 253 -9.42 13.54 10.27
C VAL A 253 -9.67 12.33 11.14
N THR A 254 -10.89 12.21 11.67
CA THR A 254 -11.31 11.05 12.46
C THR A 254 -12.66 10.57 11.97
N ALA A 255 -12.88 9.25 12.00
CA ALA A 255 -14.14 8.62 11.62
C ALA A 255 -14.34 7.34 12.42
N THR A 256 -15.56 6.81 12.38
CA THR A 256 -15.83 5.43 12.80
C THR A 256 -16.11 4.63 11.54
N VAL A 257 -15.39 3.55 11.34
CA VAL A 257 -15.57 2.59 10.23
C VAL A 257 -15.96 1.27 10.87
N GLY A 258 -17.23 0.86 10.76
CA GLY A 258 -17.74 -0.31 11.47
C GLY A 258 -17.50 -0.20 12.98
N ASP A 259 -16.67 -1.09 13.51
CA ASP A 259 -16.29 -1.17 14.93
C ASP A 259 -14.97 -0.46 15.29
N VAL A 260 -14.27 0.12 14.31
CA VAL A 260 -12.99 0.80 14.52
C VAL A 260 -13.17 2.32 14.57
N ALA A 261 -12.65 2.95 15.62
CA ALA A 261 -12.46 4.40 15.66
C ALA A 261 -11.13 4.75 14.97
N ALA A 262 -11.18 5.32 13.78
CA ALA A 262 -9.99 5.66 12.99
C ALA A 262 -9.55 7.12 13.22
N VAL A 263 -8.23 7.34 13.22
CA VAL A 263 -7.60 8.64 12.95
C VAL A 263 -6.75 8.49 11.69
N VAL A 264 -6.89 9.41 10.76
CA VAL A 264 -6.15 9.43 9.49
C VAL A 264 -5.32 10.69 9.43
N PHE A 265 -4.02 10.53 9.17
CA PHE A 265 -3.04 11.61 9.02
C PHE A 265 -2.58 11.73 7.58
N ALA A 266 -2.38 12.95 7.11
CA ALA A 266 -1.72 13.28 5.86
C ALA A 266 -0.51 14.20 6.14
N GLY A 267 0.65 13.85 5.61
CA GLY A 267 1.90 14.63 5.72
C GLY A 267 3.00 14.07 4.80
N ASP A 268 4.27 14.43 5.03
CA ASP A 268 5.40 14.08 4.14
C ASP A 268 5.59 12.58 3.91
N GLY A 269 5.10 11.76 4.83
CA GLY A 269 5.16 10.32 4.72
C GLY A 269 4.03 9.71 3.87
N GLY A 270 3.08 10.49 3.37
CA GLY A 270 1.85 10.02 2.73
C GLY A 270 0.61 10.10 3.64
N VAL A 271 -0.40 9.29 3.36
CA VAL A 271 -1.65 9.19 4.15
C VAL A 271 -1.67 7.87 4.93
N HIS A 272 -1.94 7.94 6.24
CA HIS A 272 -1.82 6.82 7.17
C HIS A 272 -3.01 6.75 8.12
N ALA A 273 -3.47 5.55 8.44
CA ALA A 273 -4.59 5.32 9.36
C ALA A 273 -4.16 4.53 10.59
N PHE A 274 -4.65 4.95 11.75
CA PHE A 274 -4.42 4.31 13.04
C PHE A 274 -5.71 4.19 13.84
N GLU A 275 -5.75 3.22 14.75
CA GLU A 275 -6.79 3.17 15.77
C GLU A 275 -6.64 4.40 16.68
N ARG A 276 -7.71 5.18 16.80
CA ARG A 276 -7.75 6.37 17.64
C ARG A 276 -8.08 5.96 19.07
N PRO A 277 -7.19 6.18 20.05
CA PRO A 277 -7.48 5.83 21.41
C PRO A 277 -8.63 6.69 21.98
N THR A 278 -9.39 6.11 22.91
CA THR A 278 -10.54 6.79 23.50
C THR A 278 -10.11 8.07 24.22
N GLY A 279 -10.79 9.19 23.90
CA GLY A 279 -10.50 10.50 24.50
C GLY A 279 -9.41 11.31 23.80
N PHE A 280 -8.74 10.75 22.78
CA PHE A 280 -7.76 11.48 21.99
C PHE A 280 -8.46 12.34 20.94
N GLU A 281 -8.13 13.63 20.96
CA GLU A 281 -8.49 14.62 19.95
C GLU A 281 -7.20 15.11 19.30
N PHE A 282 -6.97 14.68 18.07
CA PHE A 282 -5.77 15.05 17.32
C PHE A 282 -5.98 16.36 16.58
N ARG A 283 -4.91 17.16 16.53
CA ARG A 283 -4.79 18.37 15.71
C ARG A 283 -3.38 18.46 15.14
N ARG A 284 -3.20 19.25 14.07
CA ARG A 284 -1.86 19.58 13.57
C ARG A 284 -1.01 20.25 14.67
N GLY A 285 0.27 19.88 14.74
CA GLY A 285 1.26 20.59 15.55
C GLY A 285 1.53 21.99 14.97
N ASP A 286 1.85 22.95 15.82
CA ASP A 286 2.14 24.34 15.46
C ASP A 286 3.64 24.64 15.31
N GLY A 287 4.49 23.60 15.37
CA GLY A 287 5.93 23.73 15.11
C GLY A 287 6.77 24.27 16.26
N THR A 288 6.16 24.62 17.38
CA THR A 288 6.89 25.10 18.57
C THR A 288 7.04 23.97 19.56
N ASP A 289 8.07 23.13 19.40
CA ASP A 289 8.45 22.21 20.46
C ASP A 289 9.22 23.01 21.53
N ASP A 290 8.54 23.26 22.66
CA ASP A 290 9.12 23.74 23.91
C ASP A 290 9.81 22.53 24.59
N GLY A 291 10.89 22.05 23.95
CA GLY A 291 11.59 20.83 24.36
C GLY A 291 13.08 20.95 24.05
N ASP A 292 13.87 21.29 25.06
CA ASP A 292 15.33 21.38 25.08
C ASP A 292 15.99 20.06 24.60
N VAL A 293 16.20 19.94 23.29
CA VAL A 293 17.17 19.01 22.72
C VAL A 293 18.38 19.85 22.33
N THR A 294 19.44 19.74 23.12
CA THR A 294 20.73 20.37 22.84
C THR A 294 21.22 19.91 21.48
N ALA A 295 21.06 20.77 20.47
CA ALA A 295 21.67 20.63 19.17
C ALA A 295 23.19 20.62 19.33
N ASP A 296 23.83 19.52 18.93
CA ASP A 296 25.25 19.54 18.62
C ASP A 296 25.48 18.92 17.23
N SER A 297 25.88 19.82 16.33
CA SER A 297 26.62 19.65 15.07
C SER A 297 25.95 19.02 13.83
N ASP A 298 25.72 19.92 12.87
CA ASP A 298 26.04 19.81 11.44
C ASP A 298 25.28 18.76 10.59
N VAL A 299 24.01 19.05 10.33
CA VAL A 299 23.36 18.73 9.05
C VAL A 299 22.85 20.04 8.46
N THR A 300 23.54 20.53 7.43
CA THR A 300 23.09 21.67 6.63
C THR A 300 22.12 21.19 5.55
N ASP A 301 21.01 21.92 5.42
CA ASP A 301 19.94 21.82 4.42
C ASP A 301 19.07 20.55 4.47
N GLY A 302 18.18 20.50 5.46
CA GLY A 302 16.90 19.80 5.37
C GLY A 302 15.83 20.75 5.91
N ASP A 303 14.78 21.02 5.14
CA ASP A 303 13.59 21.71 5.63
C ASP A 303 13.17 21.04 6.94
N ASP A 304 13.04 21.83 8.00
CA ASP A 304 12.47 21.40 9.28
C ASP A 304 10.96 21.25 9.05
N ASP A 305 10.57 20.25 8.25
CA ASP A 305 9.25 20.13 7.66
C ASP A 305 8.28 19.53 8.69
N GLN A 306 7.53 20.44 9.31
CA GLN A 306 6.62 20.17 10.42
C GLN A 306 5.28 19.58 9.94
N THR A 307 5.14 19.29 8.65
CA THR A 307 3.89 18.84 8.04
C THR A 307 3.40 17.49 8.57
N GLY A 308 4.30 16.65 9.11
CA GLY A 308 4.00 15.30 9.63
C GLY A 308 3.78 15.20 11.15
N ARG A 309 3.76 16.30 11.91
CA ARG A 309 3.62 16.29 13.39
C ARG A 309 2.21 16.67 13.85
N PHE A 310 1.65 15.87 14.74
CA PHE A 310 0.30 16.02 15.30
C PHE A 310 0.34 16.05 16.83
N VAL A 311 -0.65 16.63 17.48
CA VAL A 311 -0.71 16.74 18.95
C VAL A 311 -2.02 16.16 19.46
N ALA A 312 -1.93 15.30 20.48
CA ALA A 312 -3.07 14.81 21.25
C ALA A 312 -2.60 14.38 22.64
N ASP A 313 -3.47 14.49 23.65
CA ASP A 313 -3.18 14.08 25.04
C ASP A 313 -1.91 14.74 25.64
N GLY A 314 -1.55 15.93 25.15
CA GLY A 314 -0.34 16.64 25.57
C GLY A 314 0.98 16.11 25.00
N THR A 315 0.94 15.12 24.10
CA THR A 315 2.11 14.55 23.41
C THR A 315 2.09 14.90 21.91
N THR A 316 3.26 15.05 21.31
CA THR A 316 3.46 15.15 19.86
C THR A 316 3.60 13.75 19.25
N TRP A 317 2.91 13.51 18.13
CA TRP A 317 2.83 12.25 17.41
C TRP A 317 3.33 12.43 15.99
N ASP A 318 4.07 11.45 15.52
CA ASP A 318 4.46 11.33 14.12
C ASP A 318 3.31 10.72 13.31
N GLY A 319 2.73 11.46 12.37
CA GLY A 319 1.58 10.98 11.60
C GLY A 319 1.92 9.85 10.61
N ALA A 320 3.20 9.68 10.25
CA ALA A 320 3.62 8.62 9.36
C ALA A 320 3.83 7.29 10.11
N THR A 321 4.41 7.33 11.31
CA THR A 321 4.75 6.12 12.08
C THR A 321 3.78 5.81 13.22
N GLY A 322 2.97 6.79 13.65
CA GLY A 322 2.12 6.68 14.83
C GLY A 322 2.89 6.71 16.15
N VAL A 323 4.18 7.04 16.14
CA VAL A 323 5.02 7.09 17.35
C VAL A 323 4.91 8.46 18.02
N GLY A 324 4.62 8.46 19.32
CA GLY A 324 4.60 9.62 20.18
C GLY A 324 6.00 9.98 20.70
N ALA A 325 6.24 11.26 20.97
CA ALA A 325 7.48 11.76 21.56
C ALA A 325 7.80 11.15 22.95
N ASP A 326 6.80 10.57 23.61
CA ASP A 326 6.93 9.83 24.87
C ASP A 326 7.18 8.33 24.68
N GLY A 327 7.38 7.87 23.45
CA GLY A 327 7.65 6.47 23.09
C GLY A 327 6.41 5.57 22.98
N ARG A 328 5.19 6.09 23.21
CA ARG A 328 3.96 5.36 22.90
C ARG A 328 3.78 5.20 21.38
N GLN A 329 3.03 4.19 20.98
CA GLN A 329 2.74 3.94 19.56
C GLN A 329 1.24 3.71 19.36
N LEU A 330 0.70 4.31 18.29
CA LEU A 330 -0.65 4.02 17.81
C LEU A 330 -0.66 2.70 17.03
N VAL A 331 -1.79 1.98 17.10
CA VAL A 331 -1.98 0.75 16.32
C VAL A 331 -2.32 1.14 14.89
N ARG A 332 -1.45 0.80 13.91
CA ARG A 332 -1.74 1.03 12.49
C ARG A 332 -2.89 0.14 12.06
N LEU A 333 -3.84 0.71 11.32
CA LEU A 333 -4.95 -0.05 10.76
C LEU A 333 -4.54 -0.73 9.45
N PRO A 334 -5.05 -1.94 9.16
CA PRO A 334 -5.09 -2.45 7.81
C PRO A 334 -5.77 -1.44 6.88
N ALA A 335 -5.08 -1.09 5.80
CA ALA A 335 -5.57 -0.07 4.88
C ALA A 335 -5.08 -0.35 3.46
N ARG A 336 -5.79 0.23 2.49
CA ARG A 336 -5.46 0.15 1.06
C ARG A 336 -5.16 1.55 0.56
N ARG A 337 -3.98 1.80 -0.01
CA ARG A 337 -3.75 3.04 -0.75
C ARG A 337 -4.09 2.77 -2.20
N LEU A 338 -5.01 3.52 -2.81
CA LEU A 338 -5.43 3.33 -4.19
C LEU A 338 -6.03 4.61 -4.79
N PHE A 339 -6.28 4.63 -6.08
CA PHE A 339 -7.01 5.71 -6.75
C PHE A 339 -8.51 5.63 -6.49
N ALA A 340 -9.15 6.80 -6.50
CA ALA A 340 -10.58 6.96 -6.23
C ALA A 340 -11.49 6.11 -7.15
N PHE A 341 -11.14 5.95 -8.43
CA PHE A 341 -11.96 5.13 -9.33
C PHE A 341 -11.97 3.66 -8.90
N ALA A 342 -10.83 3.11 -8.48
CA ALA A 342 -10.71 1.72 -8.05
C ALA A 342 -11.47 1.50 -6.73
N TRP A 343 -11.31 2.42 -5.76
CA TRP A 343 -12.09 2.38 -4.53
C TRP A 343 -13.60 2.46 -4.78
N GLN A 344 -14.03 3.32 -5.72
CA GLN A 344 -15.44 3.44 -6.09
C GLN A 344 -15.98 2.18 -6.77
N ASP A 345 -15.19 1.52 -7.61
CA ASP A 345 -15.59 0.26 -8.26
C ASP A 345 -15.80 -0.87 -7.23
N ASP A 346 -15.07 -0.81 -6.12
CA ASP A 346 -15.11 -1.80 -5.04
C ASP A 346 -16.21 -1.55 -4.01
N HIS A 347 -16.36 -0.31 -3.56
CA HIS A 347 -17.21 0.04 -2.41
C HIS A 347 -18.38 0.97 -2.76
N GLY A 348 -18.43 1.47 -3.99
CA GLY A 348 -19.48 2.36 -4.48
C GLY A 348 -19.16 3.85 -4.29
N ARG A 349 -20.02 4.68 -4.91
CA ARG A 349 -19.84 6.14 -5.02
C ARG A 349 -19.89 6.89 -3.69
N ASP A 350 -20.61 6.34 -2.72
CA ASP A 350 -20.88 7.00 -1.43
C ASP A 350 -19.85 6.62 -0.35
N ALA A 351 -18.88 5.75 -0.66
CA ALA A 351 -17.91 5.22 0.30
C ALA A 351 -16.71 6.18 0.53
N PHE A 352 -16.92 7.49 0.54
CA PHE A 352 -15.86 8.49 0.71
C PHE A 352 -16.11 9.39 1.91
N PHE A 353 -15.06 9.67 2.69
CA PHE A 353 -15.08 10.64 3.77
C PHE A 353 -15.15 12.06 3.21
N GLY A 354 -16.08 12.87 3.74
CA GLY A 354 -16.10 14.32 3.50
C GLY A 354 -16.47 14.74 2.07
N VAL A 355 -16.98 13.82 1.26
CA VAL A 355 -17.39 14.07 -0.13
C VAL A 355 -18.88 13.76 -0.27
N GLU A 356 -19.67 14.69 -0.81
CA GLU A 356 -21.11 14.49 -1.04
C GLU A 356 -21.35 13.69 -2.33
N GLY A 357 -22.13 12.61 -2.26
CA GLY A 357 -22.39 11.66 -3.37
C GLY A 357 -23.19 12.20 -4.55
#